data_AF-A0A7S0BXH0-F1
#
_entry.id   AF-A0A7S0BXH0-F1
#
_cell.length_a   1.000
_cell.length_b   1.000
_cell.length_c   1.000
_cell.angle_alpha   90.00
_cell.angle_beta   90.00
_cell.angle_gamma   90.00
#
_symmetry.space_group_name_H-M   'P 1'
#
loop_
_entity.id
_entity.type
_entity.pdbx_description
1 polymer ?
#
loop_
_entity_poly.entity_id
_entity_poly.type
_entity_poly.pdbx_seq_one_letter_code
_entity_poly.pdbx_strand_id
1 'polypeptide(L)'
;EKSAVPMIKKTINRNVNNGNEHIKDQQTRIVNEEKKHQQHGDNQVSNIESDEQTKNPITPVGSIVLNPSSSSTMSFQSAAGGCVMCGADDDHANLLLCELCDAEYHTYCLGLRSVPQGDFYCDGCKREKKLHLCDDNFDFLVEALGPTYTSRFGEIIWAAGGVGFGWWPACIYDPRLTVGSARSLGKKHMGKKHLIYFFECHDAPFTVLTSSRICNWEDGLQEEYDLGRTARSIGKVRTTMFEQALQAANI
;
A
#
# COMPACT_ATOMS: atom_id res chain seq x y z
N GLU A 1 47.04 -1.07 -1.04
CA GLU A 1 46.47 0.29 -0.88
C GLU A 1 45.73 0.36 0.45
N LYS A 2 45.42 1.56 0.98
CA LYS A 2 44.56 1.73 2.16
C LYS A 2 43.36 2.63 1.84
N SER A 3 42.19 2.23 2.34
CA SER A 3 41.03 3.10 2.65
C SER A 3 40.23 3.75 1.50
N ALA A 4 39.47 2.94 0.74
CA ALA A 4 38.25 3.40 0.06
C ALA A 4 36.97 2.98 0.82
N VAL A 5 36.93 1.74 1.33
CA VAL A 5 35.80 1.13 2.04
C VAL A 5 35.18 2.00 3.18
N PRO A 6 35.95 2.69 4.04
CA PRO A 6 35.36 3.50 5.12
C PRO A 6 34.67 4.77 4.65
N MET A 7 35.09 5.34 3.50
CA MET A 7 34.42 6.51 2.91
C MET A 7 33.11 6.11 2.23
N ILE A 8 33.12 5.00 1.48
CA ILE A 8 31.92 4.44 0.85
C ILE A 8 30.82 4.18 1.89
N LYS A 9 31.15 3.51 3.02
CA LYS A 9 30.20 3.28 4.12
C LYS A 9 29.61 4.56 4.73
N LYS A 10 30.38 5.66 4.82
CA LYS A 10 29.88 6.95 5.33
C LYS A 10 28.98 7.70 4.34
N THR A 11 29.20 7.52 3.03
CA THR A 11 28.32 8.08 2.01
C THR A 11 27.00 7.30 1.95
N ILE A 12 27.06 5.96 1.93
CA ILE A 12 25.88 5.08 1.93
C ILE A 12 24.99 5.36 3.16
N ASN A 13 25.55 5.45 4.37
CA ASN A 13 24.76 5.69 5.58
C ASN A 13 24.10 7.09 5.66
N ARG A 14 24.50 8.04 4.80
CA ARG A 14 23.77 9.29 4.55
C ARG A 14 22.66 9.08 3.51
N ASN A 15 22.94 8.34 2.44
CA ASN A 15 21.95 8.02 1.42
C ASN A 15 20.81 7.15 1.98
N VAL A 16 21.02 6.22 2.91
CA VAL A 16 19.91 5.45 3.53
C VAL A 16 18.87 6.35 4.21
N ASN A 17 19.31 7.44 4.87
CA ASN A 17 18.39 8.37 5.54
C ASN A 17 17.68 9.33 4.57
N ASN A 18 18.34 9.80 3.50
CA ASN A 18 17.69 10.61 2.47
C ASN A 18 16.82 9.76 1.51
N GLY A 19 17.28 8.55 1.21
CA GLY A 19 16.61 7.54 0.40
C GLY A 19 15.28 7.15 1.02
N ASN A 20 15.17 7.04 2.35
CA ASN A 20 13.89 6.80 3.02
C ASN A 20 12.79 7.84 2.69
N GLU A 21 13.13 9.10 2.38
CA GLU A 21 12.13 10.09 1.91
C GLU A 21 11.81 9.87 0.42
N HIS A 22 12.83 9.68 -0.42
CA HIS A 22 12.63 9.46 -1.87
C HIS A 22 11.97 8.11 -2.21
N ILE A 23 12.18 7.09 -1.37
CA ILE A 23 11.52 5.78 -1.43
C ILE A 23 10.06 5.94 -1.05
N LYS A 24 9.70 6.73 0.00
CA LYS A 24 8.29 7.07 0.26
C LYS A 24 7.65 7.79 -0.93
N ASP A 25 8.38 8.68 -1.60
CA ASP A 25 7.92 9.33 -2.84
C ASP A 25 7.71 8.31 -3.97
N GLN A 26 8.64 7.39 -4.22
CA GLN A 26 8.48 6.33 -5.23
C GLN A 26 7.32 5.40 -4.89
N GLN A 27 7.25 4.92 -3.65
CA GLN A 27 6.13 4.12 -3.15
C GLN A 27 4.81 4.88 -3.40
N THR A 28 4.71 6.14 -2.99
CA THR A 28 3.51 6.97 -3.19
C THR A 28 3.19 7.18 -4.68
N ARG A 29 4.18 7.30 -5.57
CA ARG A 29 3.97 7.35 -7.03
C ARG A 29 3.38 6.04 -7.56
N ILE A 30 3.92 4.89 -7.17
CA ILE A 30 3.41 3.56 -7.51
C ILE A 30 1.94 3.42 -7.06
N VAL A 31 1.63 3.82 -5.82
CA VAL A 31 0.23 3.84 -5.31
C VAL A 31 -0.69 4.72 -6.17
N ASN A 32 -0.20 5.88 -6.61
CA ASN A 32 -0.97 6.79 -7.44
C ASN A 32 -1.16 6.26 -8.88
N GLU A 33 -0.24 5.43 -9.39
CA GLU A 33 -0.38 4.73 -10.67
C GLU A 33 -1.32 3.52 -10.57
N GLU A 34 -1.26 2.73 -9.50
CA GLU A 34 -2.23 1.67 -9.22
C GLU A 34 -3.66 2.23 -9.12
N LYS A 35 -3.85 3.33 -8.38
CA LYS A 35 -5.15 4.00 -8.23
C LYS A 35 -5.72 4.51 -9.56
N LYS A 36 -4.88 4.97 -10.49
CA LYS A 36 -5.32 5.41 -11.83
C LYS A 36 -5.86 4.26 -12.68
N HIS A 37 -5.21 3.09 -12.64
CA HIS A 37 -5.66 1.92 -13.39
C HIS A 37 -7.01 1.39 -12.89
N GLN A 38 -7.32 1.57 -11.60
CA GLN A 38 -8.61 1.16 -11.03
C GLN A 38 -9.80 2.03 -11.51
N GLN A 39 -9.60 3.33 -11.80
CA GLN A 39 -10.67 4.26 -12.21
C GLN A 39 -11.19 4.08 -13.65
N HIS A 40 -10.67 3.09 -14.39
CA HIS A 40 -11.15 2.71 -15.74
C HIS A 40 -11.42 1.19 -15.85
N GLY A 41 -11.43 0.46 -14.72
CA GLY A 41 -11.29 -1.00 -14.67
C GLY A 41 -12.56 -1.83 -14.43
N ASP A 42 -13.76 -1.25 -14.41
CA ASP A 42 -15.00 -2.02 -14.21
C ASP A 42 -15.50 -2.71 -15.49
N ASN A 43 -14.74 -3.69 -15.99
CA ASN A 43 -15.32 -4.86 -16.62
C ASN A 43 -14.35 -6.04 -16.81
N GLN A 44 -14.91 -7.25 -16.69
CA GLN A 44 -14.31 -8.58 -16.96
C GLN A 44 -13.28 -9.11 -15.95
N VAL A 45 -13.82 -9.80 -14.94
CA VAL A 45 -13.12 -10.84 -14.18
C VAL A 45 -12.91 -12.06 -15.10
N SER A 46 -11.67 -12.53 -15.26
CA SER A 46 -11.36 -13.85 -15.82
C SER A 46 -10.98 -14.81 -14.70
N ASN A 47 -11.92 -15.72 -14.37
CA ASN A 47 -11.66 -16.80 -13.42
C ASN A 47 -10.63 -17.79 -14.00
N ILE A 48 -9.61 -18.12 -13.22
CA ILE A 48 -8.79 -19.32 -13.42
C ILE A 48 -8.73 -20.05 -12.08
N GLU A 49 -9.78 -20.82 -11.81
CA GLU A 49 -9.72 -21.95 -10.86
C GLU A 49 -9.23 -23.19 -11.61
N SER A 50 -8.50 -24.06 -10.91
CA SER A 50 -8.01 -25.34 -11.43
C SER A 50 -8.52 -26.49 -10.57
N ASP A 51 -9.51 -27.23 -11.08
CA ASP A 51 -9.90 -28.59 -10.63
C ASP A 51 -8.73 -29.59 -10.83
N GLU A 52 -8.66 -30.81 -10.28
CA GLU A 52 -9.61 -31.92 -10.05
C GLU A 52 -9.09 -32.84 -8.91
N GLN A 53 -9.75 -33.85 -8.32
CA GLN A 53 -11.14 -34.39 -8.31
C GLN A 53 -11.24 -35.46 -7.18
N THR A 54 -12.32 -35.50 -6.38
CA THR A 54 -12.85 -36.80 -5.87
C THR A 54 -14.34 -36.83 -5.44
N LYS A 55 -15.21 -37.16 -6.41
CA LYS A 55 -16.35 -38.13 -6.37
C LYS A 55 -17.39 -38.15 -5.20
N ASN A 56 -18.61 -37.68 -5.54
CA ASN A 56 -19.95 -38.35 -5.40
C ASN A 56 -20.60 -38.59 -3.99
N PRO A 57 -21.94 -38.83 -3.86
CA PRO A 57 -23.11 -38.26 -4.59
C PRO A 57 -24.41 -37.94 -3.75
N ILE A 58 -25.16 -36.91 -4.17
CA ILE A 58 -26.66 -36.73 -4.26
C ILE A 58 -27.62 -37.21 -3.12
N THR A 59 -28.40 -36.28 -2.51
CA THR A 59 -29.91 -36.21 -2.49
C THR A 59 -30.46 -35.09 -1.54
N PRO A 60 -31.73 -34.61 -1.66
CA PRO A 60 -32.16 -33.27 -1.20
C PRO A 60 -33.35 -33.23 -0.20
N VAL A 61 -33.94 -32.02 -0.05
CA VAL A 61 -35.25 -31.62 0.56
C VAL A 61 -35.18 -31.03 1.98
N GLY A 62 -35.79 -29.83 2.17
CA GLY A 62 -36.04 -29.24 3.49
C GLY A 62 -36.36 -27.74 3.51
N SER A 63 -37.58 -27.34 3.11
CA SER A 63 -38.04 -25.93 3.19
C SER A 63 -38.65 -25.63 4.56
N ILE A 64 -38.22 -24.57 5.26
CA ILE A 64 -38.97 -23.92 6.36
C ILE A 64 -38.83 -22.39 6.25
N VAL A 65 -39.92 -21.67 6.56
CA VAL A 65 -40.08 -20.21 6.42
C VAL A 65 -40.35 -19.59 7.81
N LEU A 66 -40.21 -18.26 7.93
CA LEU A 66 -40.62 -17.36 9.04
C LEU A 66 -39.59 -17.17 10.18
N ASN A 67 -39.45 -16.00 10.83
CA ASN A 67 -39.60 -14.58 10.41
C ASN A 67 -38.74 -13.70 11.41
N PRO A 68 -38.91 -12.38 11.66
CA PRO A 68 -37.75 -11.50 11.85
C PRO A 68 -37.61 -10.90 13.26
N SER A 69 -36.36 -10.72 13.71
CA SER A 69 -36.08 -9.95 14.95
C SER A 69 -34.91 -8.98 14.76
N SER A 70 -35.27 -7.70 14.59
CA SER A 70 -34.60 -6.55 15.17
C SER A 70 -33.06 -6.50 15.19
N SER A 71 -32.48 -5.79 14.21
CA SER A 71 -31.30 -4.95 14.44
C SER A 71 -31.46 -3.65 13.66
N SER A 72 -32.01 -2.66 14.35
CA SER A 72 -32.05 -1.23 14.08
C SER A 72 -31.45 -0.76 12.75
N THR A 73 -32.31 -0.58 11.75
CA THR A 73 -32.03 0.38 10.67
C THR A 73 -31.91 1.76 11.30
N MET A 74 -30.70 2.25 11.48
CA MET A 74 -30.47 3.66 11.78
C MET A 74 -30.80 4.45 10.52
N SER A 75 -32.04 4.93 10.47
CA SER A 75 -32.47 5.95 9.53
C SER A 75 -31.61 7.19 9.73
N PHE A 76 -30.67 7.44 8.81
CA PHE A 76 -30.07 8.75 8.64
C PHE A 76 -31.17 9.71 8.19
N GLN A 77 -31.86 10.26 9.18
CA GLN A 77 -33.05 11.06 8.95
C GLN A 77 -32.63 12.48 8.62
N SER A 78 -32.47 12.70 7.32
CA SER A 78 -32.66 13.96 6.61
C SER A 78 -31.77 15.14 7.00
N ALA A 79 -31.01 15.59 6.00
CA ALA A 79 -30.51 16.94 5.88
C ALA A 79 -31.52 17.99 6.39
N ALA A 80 -31.20 18.61 7.52
CA ALA A 80 -31.50 20.01 7.71
C ALA A 80 -30.37 20.77 6.99
N GLY A 81 -30.68 21.46 5.90
CA GLY A 81 -29.74 22.38 5.27
C GLY A 81 -29.36 23.49 6.24
N GLY A 82 -28.14 23.98 6.14
CA GLY A 82 -27.56 24.98 7.04
C GLY A 82 -26.41 24.46 7.90
N CYS A 83 -25.57 25.42 8.32
CA CYS A 83 -24.38 25.20 9.11
C CYS A 83 -24.66 24.47 10.44
N VAL A 84 -24.01 23.33 10.67
CA VAL A 84 -24.22 22.46 11.85
C VAL A 84 -23.99 23.17 13.20
N MET A 85 -23.19 24.23 13.22
CA MET A 85 -22.82 24.96 14.44
C MET A 85 -23.83 26.04 14.84
N CYS A 86 -24.56 26.64 13.90
CA CYS A 86 -25.48 27.76 14.16
C CYS A 86 -26.91 27.53 13.64
N GLY A 87 -27.12 26.52 12.79
CA GLY A 87 -28.40 26.20 12.15
C GLY A 87 -28.83 27.15 11.03
N ALA A 88 -27.94 28.04 10.56
CA ALA A 88 -28.25 29.00 9.51
C ALA A 88 -27.80 28.50 8.13
N ASP A 89 -28.69 28.63 7.15
CA ASP A 89 -28.47 28.36 5.72
C ASP A 89 -28.29 29.68 4.96
N ASP A 90 -27.20 30.38 5.29
CA ASP A 90 -26.83 31.68 4.74
C ASP A 90 -25.31 31.79 4.47
N ASP A 91 -24.83 32.96 4.06
CA ASP A 91 -23.42 33.28 3.74
C ASP A 91 -22.62 32.14 3.07
N HIS A 92 -23.14 31.64 1.95
CA HIS A 92 -22.58 30.50 1.20
C HIS A 92 -21.13 30.76 0.71
N ALA A 93 -20.70 32.03 0.65
CA ALA A 93 -19.32 32.41 0.29
C ALA A 93 -18.29 32.03 1.38
N ASN A 94 -18.74 31.87 2.62
CA ASN A 94 -17.93 31.48 3.77
C ASN A 94 -18.29 30.08 4.31
N LEU A 95 -19.07 29.31 3.56
CA LEU A 95 -19.55 27.98 3.91
C LEU A 95 -18.61 26.89 3.37
N LEU A 96 -18.37 25.85 4.18
CA LEU A 96 -17.55 24.69 3.88
C LEU A 96 -18.40 23.43 3.94
N LEU A 97 -18.25 22.56 2.96
CA LEU A 97 -18.81 21.20 2.95
C LEU A 97 -17.76 20.22 3.44
N CYS A 98 -18.15 19.28 4.29
CA CYS A 98 -17.29 18.16 4.70
C CYS A 98 -17.29 17.08 3.60
N GLU A 99 -16.14 16.83 2.97
CA GLU A 99 -15.91 15.86 1.87
C GLU A 99 -16.08 14.37 2.26
N LEU A 100 -16.92 14.06 3.26
CA LEU A 100 -17.22 12.70 3.73
C LEU A 100 -18.68 12.53 4.21
N CYS A 101 -19.31 13.58 4.71
CA CYS A 101 -20.68 13.52 5.24
C CYS A 101 -21.59 14.65 4.74
N ASP A 102 -21.08 15.46 3.80
CA ASP A 102 -21.74 16.63 3.18
C ASP A 102 -22.27 17.68 4.18
N ALA A 103 -21.88 17.58 5.45
CA ALA A 103 -22.30 18.50 6.49
C ALA A 103 -21.67 19.89 6.31
N GLU A 104 -22.50 20.92 6.48
CA GLU A 104 -22.19 22.31 6.22
C GLU A 104 -21.63 23.02 7.46
N TYR A 105 -20.64 23.90 7.26
CA TYR A 105 -20.03 24.70 8.32
C TYR A 105 -19.56 26.07 7.81
N HIS A 106 -19.96 27.17 8.45
CA HIS A 106 -19.30 28.45 8.21
C HIS A 106 -17.87 28.44 8.76
N THR A 107 -16.94 29.02 8.00
CA THR A 107 -15.54 29.24 8.40
C THR A 107 -15.43 29.89 9.79
N TYR A 108 -16.17 30.97 10.05
CA TYR A 108 -16.17 31.67 11.33
C TYR A 108 -16.79 30.85 12.47
N CYS A 109 -17.78 29.99 12.21
CA CYS A 109 -18.33 29.07 13.21
C CYS A 109 -17.32 28.00 13.65
N LEU A 110 -16.29 27.74 12.84
CA LEU A 110 -15.13 26.89 13.15
C LEU A 110 -13.92 27.69 13.67
N GLY A 111 -14.04 29.01 13.84
CA GLY A 111 -12.93 29.90 14.21
C GLY A 111 -11.88 30.12 13.11
N LEU A 112 -12.18 29.74 11.87
CA LEU A 112 -11.32 29.99 10.71
C LEU A 112 -11.52 31.42 10.19
N ARG A 113 -10.43 32.04 9.70
CA ARG A 113 -10.46 33.42 9.17
C ARG A 113 -10.82 33.52 7.69
N SER A 114 -10.78 32.40 6.98
CA SER A 114 -11.07 32.28 5.55
C SER A 114 -11.34 30.81 5.21
N VAL A 115 -11.86 30.57 4.01
CA VAL A 115 -11.90 29.23 3.41
C VAL A 115 -10.46 28.68 3.34
N PRO A 116 -10.18 27.44 3.80
CA PRO A 116 -8.87 26.82 3.71
C PRO A 116 -8.56 26.40 2.26
N GLN A 117 -7.27 26.24 1.94
CA GLN A 117 -6.86 25.73 0.63
C GLN A 117 -6.90 24.20 0.62
N GLY A 118 -7.79 23.63 -0.20
CA GLY A 118 -7.99 22.18 -0.33
C GLY A 118 -9.14 21.63 0.52
N ASP A 119 -9.28 20.30 0.50
CA ASP A 119 -10.40 19.54 1.07
C ASP A 119 -10.67 19.86 2.56
N PHE A 120 -11.95 20.11 2.89
CA PHE A 120 -12.39 20.31 4.27
C PHE A 120 -13.02 19.05 4.88
N TYR A 121 -12.76 18.83 6.17
CA TYR A 121 -13.37 17.76 6.96
C TYR A 121 -13.78 18.30 8.34
N CYS A 122 -15.01 18.01 8.77
CA CYS A 122 -15.48 18.35 10.12
C CYS A 122 -14.76 17.51 11.19
N ASP A 123 -14.76 17.94 12.45
CA ASP A 123 -13.97 17.25 13.49
C ASP A 123 -14.45 15.82 13.80
N GLY A 124 -15.71 15.49 13.52
CA GLY A 124 -16.20 14.10 13.50
C GLY A 124 -15.47 13.30 12.42
N CYS A 125 -15.62 13.74 11.17
CA CYS A 125 -14.97 13.13 10.02
C CYS A 125 -13.43 13.21 10.06
N LYS A 126 -12.78 14.13 10.78
CA LYS A 126 -11.32 14.09 11.01
C LYS A 126 -10.92 12.92 11.91
N ARG A 127 -11.73 12.59 12.93
CA ARG A 127 -11.52 11.41 13.78
C ARG A 127 -11.79 10.13 12.98
N GLU A 128 -12.84 10.14 12.15
CA GLU A 128 -13.19 9.05 11.22
C GLU A 128 -12.13 8.87 10.10
N LYS A 129 -11.56 9.95 9.54
CA LYS A 129 -10.58 9.90 8.44
C LYS A 129 -9.25 9.30 8.87
N LYS A 130 -8.96 9.28 10.18
CA LYS A 130 -7.85 8.48 10.75
C LYS A 130 -8.09 6.95 10.64
N LEU A 131 -9.29 6.53 10.23
CA LEU A 131 -9.70 5.14 9.98
C LEU A 131 -10.03 4.87 8.49
N HIS A 132 -10.30 5.92 7.68
CA HIS A 132 -10.74 5.78 6.28
C HIS A 132 -9.69 6.08 5.20
N LEU A 133 -8.41 6.25 5.57
CA LEU A 133 -7.35 5.77 4.69
C LEU A 133 -7.36 4.23 4.78
N CYS A 134 -8.09 3.63 3.85
CA CYS A 134 -8.39 2.18 3.71
C CYS A 134 -9.13 1.50 4.90
N ASP A 135 -10.39 1.19 4.62
CA ASP A 135 -11.48 0.74 5.50
C ASP A 135 -11.34 -0.71 6.05
N ASP A 136 -10.15 -1.11 6.52
CA ASP A 136 -9.88 -2.50 6.88
C ASP A 136 -9.05 -2.71 8.17
N ASN A 137 -9.04 -1.69 9.05
CA ASN A 137 -8.34 -1.63 10.34
C ASN A 137 -6.83 -1.96 10.24
N PHE A 138 -6.22 -1.70 9.09
CA PHE A 138 -4.92 -2.25 8.75
C PHE A 138 -3.76 -1.52 9.42
N ASP A 139 -3.90 -0.22 9.65
CA ASP A 139 -2.90 0.57 10.39
C ASP A 139 -2.74 0.02 11.82
N PHE A 140 -3.84 -0.32 12.48
CA PHE A 140 -3.81 -1.00 13.79
C PHE A 140 -3.21 -2.40 13.72
N LEU A 141 -3.51 -3.19 12.69
CA LEU A 141 -2.91 -4.51 12.48
C LEU A 141 -1.39 -4.43 12.26
N VAL A 142 -0.92 -3.36 11.61
CA VAL A 142 0.52 -3.07 11.39
C VAL A 142 1.18 -2.53 12.66
N GLU A 143 0.51 -1.66 13.41
CA GLU A 143 1.00 -1.14 14.70
C GLU A 143 1.08 -2.24 15.77
N ALA A 144 0.23 -3.27 15.70
CA ALA A 144 0.29 -4.46 16.54
C ALA A 144 1.46 -5.41 16.19
N LEU A 145 2.21 -5.19 15.11
CA LEU A 145 3.41 -5.97 14.79
C LEU A 145 4.60 -5.49 15.62
N GLY A 146 5.49 -6.43 15.95
CA GLY A 146 6.72 -6.10 16.67
C GLY A 146 7.57 -5.07 15.90
N PRO A 147 8.19 -4.10 16.60
CA PRO A 147 8.92 -2.99 15.97
C PRO A 147 10.08 -3.46 15.09
N THR A 148 10.63 -4.65 15.35
CA THR A 148 11.67 -5.30 14.52
C THR A 148 11.21 -5.71 13.13
N TYR A 149 9.90 -5.89 12.91
CA TYR A 149 9.33 -6.18 11.60
C TYR A 149 9.00 -4.90 10.83
N THR A 150 8.37 -3.93 11.51
CA THR A 150 7.93 -2.67 10.88
C THR A 150 9.09 -1.69 10.64
N SER A 151 10.17 -1.74 11.43
CA SER A 151 11.38 -0.94 11.19
C SER A 151 12.10 -1.24 9.88
N ARG A 152 11.77 -2.38 9.23
CA ARG A 152 12.33 -2.75 7.92
C ARG A 152 11.54 -2.21 6.73
N PHE A 153 10.37 -1.59 6.94
CA PHE A 153 9.63 -0.98 5.84
C PHE A 153 10.43 0.17 5.22
N GLY A 154 10.50 0.19 3.88
CA GLY A 154 11.34 1.11 3.11
C GLY A 154 12.77 0.59 2.86
N GLU A 155 13.23 -0.45 3.55
CA GLU A 155 14.61 -0.92 3.42
C GLU A 155 14.89 -1.50 2.03
N ILE A 156 15.96 -1.01 1.39
CA ILE A 156 16.49 -1.54 0.14
C ILE A 156 17.24 -2.84 0.40
N ILE A 157 16.90 -3.88 -0.37
CA ILE A 157 17.37 -5.25 -0.20
C ILE A 157 17.62 -5.91 -1.56
N TRP A 158 18.32 -7.03 -1.52
CA TRP A 158 18.28 -8.03 -2.58
C TRP A 158 17.18 -9.04 -2.27
N ALA A 159 16.36 -9.38 -3.27
CA ALA A 159 15.27 -10.33 -3.11
C ALA A 159 15.30 -11.41 -4.21
N ALA A 160 15.04 -12.66 -3.82
CA ALA A 160 15.01 -13.81 -4.71
C ALA A 160 13.56 -14.27 -4.95
N GLY A 161 12.85 -13.57 -5.85
CA GLY A 161 11.40 -13.70 -6.06
C GLY A 161 10.92 -15.02 -6.64
N GLY A 162 11.64 -15.60 -7.59
CA GLY A 162 11.18 -16.78 -8.33
C GLY A 162 12.27 -17.47 -9.16
N VAL A 163 11.91 -18.60 -9.75
CA VAL A 163 12.81 -19.39 -10.61
C VAL A 163 13.22 -18.55 -11.82
N GLY A 164 14.50 -18.56 -12.17
CA GLY A 164 15.05 -17.84 -13.32
C GLY A 164 15.20 -16.32 -13.15
N PHE A 165 14.80 -15.70 -12.04
CA PHE A 165 15.14 -14.28 -11.79
C PHE A 165 16.53 -14.11 -11.15
N GLY A 166 16.91 -15.03 -10.27
CA GLY A 166 18.08 -14.85 -9.41
C GLY A 166 17.77 -13.87 -8.28
N TRP A 167 18.82 -13.19 -7.80
CA TRP A 167 18.69 -12.07 -6.87
C TRP A 167 18.44 -10.78 -7.65
N TRP A 168 17.51 -9.95 -7.17
CA TRP A 168 17.05 -8.74 -7.84
C TRP A 168 16.97 -7.57 -6.83
N PRO A 169 17.29 -6.32 -7.23
CA PRO A 169 17.10 -5.14 -6.38
C PRO A 169 15.63 -4.93 -6.02
N ALA A 170 15.33 -4.73 -4.74
CA ALA A 170 13.97 -4.62 -4.24
C ALA A 170 13.91 -3.75 -2.99
N CYS A 171 12.70 -3.44 -2.52
CA CYS A 171 12.49 -2.90 -1.18
C CYS A 171 11.45 -3.70 -0.40
N ILE A 172 11.58 -3.70 0.93
CA ILE A 172 10.55 -4.18 1.84
C ILE A 172 9.45 -3.11 1.87
N TYR A 173 8.33 -3.39 1.22
CA TYR A 173 7.27 -2.41 1.00
C TYR A 173 6.33 -2.34 2.20
N ASP A 174 5.92 -1.13 2.59
CA ASP A 174 4.90 -0.94 3.64
C ASP A 174 3.52 -1.34 3.08
N PRO A 175 2.88 -2.42 3.59
CA PRO A 175 1.60 -2.86 3.05
C PRO A 175 0.51 -1.80 3.11
N ARG A 176 0.57 -0.85 4.06
CA ARG A 176 -0.44 0.21 4.23
C ARG A 176 -0.57 1.09 3.00
N LEU A 177 0.54 1.27 2.28
CA LEU A 177 0.59 2.06 1.05
C LEU A 177 -0.09 1.31 -0.12
N THR A 178 -0.09 -0.03 -0.14
CA THR A 178 -0.69 -0.79 -1.24
C THR A 178 -2.22 -0.81 -1.23
N VAL A 179 -2.79 -0.93 -2.44
CA VAL A 179 -4.21 -1.18 -2.70
C VAL A 179 -4.42 -2.56 -3.34
N GLY A 180 -5.68 -2.94 -3.59
CA GLY A 180 -6.04 -4.12 -4.38
C GLY A 180 -5.39 -5.44 -3.92
N SER A 181 -4.93 -6.23 -4.90
CA SER A 181 -4.38 -7.57 -4.68
C SER A 181 -3.07 -7.56 -3.88
N ALA A 182 -2.20 -6.57 -4.09
CA ALA A 182 -0.97 -6.39 -3.31
C ALA A 182 -1.26 -6.19 -1.82
N ARG A 183 -2.29 -5.39 -1.49
CA ARG A 183 -2.76 -5.20 -0.11
C ARG A 183 -3.27 -6.50 0.50
N SER A 184 -4.14 -7.22 -0.20
CA SER A 184 -4.65 -8.52 0.26
C SER A 184 -3.52 -9.53 0.48
N LEU A 185 -2.52 -9.54 -0.39
CA LEU A 185 -1.35 -10.43 -0.29
C LEU A 185 -0.48 -10.10 0.93
N GLY A 186 -0.20 -8.82 1.16
CA GLY A 186 0.53 -8.32 2.32
C GLY A 186 -0.22 -8.64 3.62
N LYS A 187 -1.51 -8.32 3.70
CA LYS A 187 -2.38 -8.60 4.86
C LYS A 187 -2.41 -10.08 5.23
N LYS A 188 -2.53 -10.97 4.23
CA LYS A 188 -2.60 -12.44 4.43
C LYS A 188 -1.32 -13.05 5.04
N HIS A 189 -0.16 -12.42 4.89
CA HIS A 189 1.14 -12.97 5.30
C HIS A 189 1.91 -12.12 6.31
N MET A 190 1.28 -11.03 6.77
CA MET A 190 1.83 -10.07 7.71
C MET A 190 2.43 -10.74 8.97
N GLY A 191 3.60 -10.28 9.39
CA GLY A 191 4.34 -10.85 10.52
C GLY A 191 4.98 -12.23 10.27
N LYS A 192 4.72 -12.88 9.13
CA LYS A 192 5.32 -14.17 8.73
C LYS A 192 6.24 -14.05 7.51
N LYS A 193 5.94 -13.11 6.61
CA LYS A 193 6.70 -12.78 5.40
C LYS A 193 6.65 -11.28 5.19
N HIS A 194 7.67 -10.71 4.56
CA HIS A 194 7.65 -9.32 4.12
C HIS A 194 6.99 -9.19 2.75
N LEU A 195 6.20 -8.13 2.55
CA LEU A 195 5.75 -7.70 1.23
C LEU A 195 6.94 -7.03 0.54
N ILE A 196 7.29 -7.50 -0.65
CA ILE A 196 8.46 -7.07 -1.42
C ILE A 196 8.00 -6.43 -2.71
N TYR A 197 8.57 -5.27 -3.04
CA TYR A 197 8.45 -4.62 -4.33
C TYR A 197 9.77 -4.76 -5.11
N PHE A 198 9.72 -5.32 -6.32
CA PHE A 198 10.87 -5.40 -7.22
C PHE A 198 10.95 -4.17 -8.12
N PHE A 199 12.09 -3.48 -8.11
CA PHE A 199 12.33 -2.37 -9.02
C PHE A 199 12.32 -2.85 -10.49
N GLU A 200 11.73 -2.05 -11.38
CA GLU A 200 11.60 -2.30 -12.82
C GLU A 200 10.85 -3.61 -13.22
N CYS A 201 10.08 -4.19 -12.29
CA CYS A 201 9.24 -5.36 -12.56
C CYS A 201 7.78 -4.93 -12.83
N HIS A 202 7.44 -4.73 -14.10
CA HIS A 202 6.18 -4.09 -14.50
C HIS A 202 4.96 -5.03 -14.43
N ASP A 203 5.10 -6.30 -14.84
CA ASP A 203 3.97 -7.25 -14.91
C ASP A 203 3.55 -7.81 -13.54
N ALA A 204 4.51 -7.91 -12.60
CA ALA A 204 4.30 -8.48 -11.27
C ALA A 204 5.27 -7.84 -10.24
N PRO A 205 5.10 -6.56 -9.89
CA PRO A 205 6.01 -5.84 -8.99
C PRO A 205 6.04 -6.41 -7.57
N PHE A 206 4.91 -6.95 -7.09
CA PHE A 206 4.73 -7.34 -5.68
C PHE A 206 4.77 -8.85 -5.46
N THR A 207 5.43 -9.27 -4.37
CA THR A 207 5.33 -10.65 -3.84
C THR A 207 5.50 -10.67 -2.32
N VAL A 208 5.39 -11.84 -1.67
CA VAL A 208 5.67 -12.03 -0.25
C VAL A 208 6.78 -13.06 0.00
N LEU A 209 7.89 -12.61 0.60
CA LEU A 209 9.08 -13.43 0.84
C LEU A 209 9.37 -13.65 2.32
N THR A 210 9.90 -14.83 2.64
CA THR A 210 10.48 -15.14 3.94
C THR A 210 11.86 -14.51 4.08
N SER A 211 12.35 -14.36 5.33
CA SER A 211 13.69 -13.81 5.61
C SER A 211 14.84 -14.56 4.92
N SER A 212 14.64 -15.83 4.53
CA SER A 212 15.59 -16.65 3.77
C SER A 212 15.65 -16.35 2.26
N ARG A 213 14.80 -15.48 1.75
CA ARG A 213 14.71 -15.08 0.33
C ARG A 213 14.96 -13.58 0.13
N ILE A 214 15.41 -12.90 1.18
CA ILE A 214 15.87 -11.52 1.19
C ILE A 214 17.28 -11.47 1.75
N CYS A 215 18.09 -10.54 1.28
CA CYS A 215 19.46 -10.30 1.73
C CYS A 215 19.67 -8.79 1.85
N ASN A 216 20.38 -8.35 2.88
CA ASN A 216 20.66 -6.93 3.13
C ASN A 216 21.51 -6.37 1.98
N TRP A 217 21.40 -5.06 1.71
CA TRP A 217 22.07 -4.49 0.53
C TRP A 217 23.59 -4.74 0.52
N GLU A 218 24.28 -4.47 1.63
CA GLU A 218 25.73 -4.65 1.75
C GLU A 218 26.19 -6.11 1.74
N ASP A 219 25.34 -7.04 2.17
CA ASP A 219 25.66 -8.47 2.19
C ASP A 219 25.52 -9.06 0.78
N GLY A 220 24.48 -8.67 0.02
CA GLY A 220 24.35 -9.09 -1.38
C GLY A 220 25.41 -8.52 -2.32
N LEU A 221 26.04 -7.38 -1.97
CA LEU A 221 27.23 -6.87 -2.67
C LEU A 221 28.49 -7.70 -2.39
N GLN A 222 28.60 -8.35 -1.22
CA GLN A 222 29.70 -9.28 -0.93
C GLN A 222 29.53 -10.60 -1.69
N GLU A 223 28.27 -11.00 -1.91
CA GLU A 223 27.86 -12.17 -2.71
C GLU A 223 27.76 -11.86 -4.23
N GLU A 224 28.21 -10.67 -4.66
CA GLU A 224 28.24 -10.21 -6.07
C GLU A 224 26.89 -10.23 -6.81
N TYR A 225 25.78 -10.00 -6.11
CA TYR A 225 24.44 -10.02 -6.71
C TYR A 225 24.24 -8.87 -7.73
N ASP A 226 24.95 -7.74 -7.54
CA ASP A 226 25.02 -6.59 -8.46
C ASP A 226 25.61 -6.90 -9.83
N LEU A 227 26.36 -7.99 -9.97
CA LEU A 227 26.83 -8.44 -11.28
C LEU A 227 25.69 -8.96 -12.17
N GLY A 228 24.50 -9.23 -11.59
CA GLY A 228 23.31 -9.62 -12.34
C GLY A 228 23.49 -10.90 -13.15
N ARG A 229 24.33 -11.83 -12.67
CA ARG A 229 24.82 -13.01 -13.44
C ARG A 229 23.68 -13.81 -14.09
N THR A 230 22.55 -14.00 -13.39
CA THR A 230 21.34 -14.67 -13.90
C THR A 230 20.57 -13.84 -14.94
N ALA A 231 20.50 -12.52 -14.78
CA ALA A 231 19.89 -11.65 -15.78
C ALA A 231 20.71 -11.65 -17.09
N ARG A 232 22.04 -11.61 -16.97
CA ARG A 232 22.99 -11.67 -18.09
C ARG A 232 22.97 -12.99 -18.84
N SER A 233 22.82 -14.13 -18.15
CA SER A 233 22.76 -15.44 -18.82
C SER A 233 21.44 -15.67 -19.59
N ILE A 234 20.36 -14.98 -19.21
CA ILE A 234 19.06 -15.08 -19.90
C ILE A 234 19.00 -14.18 -21.14
N GLY A 235 19.59 -12.98 -21.08
CA GLY A 235 19.80 -12.16 -22.28
C GLY A 235 19.73 -10.65 -22.07
N LYS A 236 19.92 -9.92 -23.18
CA LYS A 236 20.11 -8.45 -23.18
C LYS A 236 18.94 -7.69 -22.54
N VAL A 237 17.69 -7.99 -22.88
CA VAL A 237 16.51 -7.29 -22.35
C VAL A 237 16.48 -7.36 -20.82
N ARG A 238 16.64 -8.57 -20.26
CA ARG A 238 16.64 -8.79 -18.81
C ARG A 238 17.86 -8.19 -18.12
N THR A 239 19.00 -8.13 -18.82
CA THR A 239 20.19 -7.40 -18.37
C THR A 239 19.90 -5.91 -18.22
N THR A 240 19.28 -5.29 -19.22
CA THR A 240 18.92 -3.86 -19.17
C THR A 240 17.92 -3.57 -18.05
N MET A 241 16.87 -4.40 -17.89
CA MET A 241 15.93 -4.27 -16.76
C MET A 241 16.63 -4.37 -15.39
N PHE A 242 17.59 -5.29 -15.26
CA PHE A 242 18.38 -5.44 -14.02
C PHE A 242 19.26 -4.21 -13.76
N GLU A 243 19.89 -3.66 -14.80
CA GLU A 243 20.73 -2.46 -14.69
C GLU A 243 19.89 -1.21 -14.35
N GLN A 244 18.67 -1.10 -14.87
CA GLN A 244 17.70 -0.07 -14.47
C GLN A 244 17.23 -0.26 -13.02
N ALA A 245 16.91 -1.50 -12.60
CA ALA A 245 16.55 -1.81 -11.22
C ALA A 245 17.67 -1.47 -10.22
N LEU A 246 18.92 -1.72 -10.63
CA LEU A 246 20.11 -1.38 -9.84
C LEU A 246 20.33 0.14 -9.76
N GLN A 247 19.98 0.90 -10.79
CA GLN A 247 19.98 2.36 -10.74
C GLN A 247 18.88 2.89 -9.81
N ALA A 248 17.66 2.35 -9.91
CA ALA A 248 16.53 2.74 -9.05
C ALA A 248 16.79 2.47 -7.55
N ALA A 249 17.52 1.40 -7.23
CA ALA A 249 17.86 1.02 -5.85
C ALA A 249 19.05 1.80 -5.24
N ASN A 250 19.87 2.49 -6.04
CA ASN A 250 21.08 3.19 -5.59
C ASN A 250 20.89 4.71 -5.33
N ILE A 251 19.65 5.20 -5.30
CA ILE A 251 19.29 6.62 -5.19
C ILE A 251 19.47 7.15 -3.76
#